data_AF-A0A3R9FV46-F1
#
_entry.id   AF-A0A3R9FV46-F1
#
_cell.length_a   1.000
_cell.length_b   1.000
_cell.length_c   1.000
_cell.angle_alpha   90.00
_cell.angle_beta   90.00
_cell.angle_gamma   90.00
#
_symmetry.space_group_name_H-M   'P 1'
#
loop_
_entity.id
_entity.type
_entity.pdbx_description
1 polymer ?
#
loop_
_entity_poly.entity_id
_entity_poly.type
_entity_poly.pdbx_seq_one_letter_code
_entity_poly.pdbx_strand_id
1 'polypeptide(L)'
;SKKGEVVYRDKGYFEVAAKGFAATMQRAVRGKPLNIRQIMRNDRISVQRMPCERVYAVTKGVFKAGKVMVTAFCFNLHQMRTLKRKKVVD
;
A
#
# COMPACT_ATOMS: atom_id res chain seq x y z
N SER A 1 4.20 -15.81 1.58
CA SER A 1 3.22 -15.80 2.69
C SER A 1 3.48 -16.99 3.58
N LYS A 2 3.58 -16.75 4.88
CA LYS A 2 3.61 -17.81 5.90
C LYS A 2 2.18 -18.17 6.31
N LYS A 3 2.01 -19.34 6.94
CA LYS A 3 0.73 -19.78 7.49
C LYS A 3 0.32 -18.80 8.60
N GLY A 4 -0.90 -18.26 8.56
CA GLY A 4 -1.43 -17.31 9.55
C GLY A 4 -1.33 -15.83 9.19
N GLU A 5 -0.58 -15.46 8.15
CA GLU A 5 -0.49 -14.05 7.70
C GLU A 5 -1.66 -13.67 6.80
N VAL A 6 -2.18 -12.44 6.96
CA VAL A 6 -3.13 -11.85 6.01
C VAL A 6 -2.35 -11.29 4.82
N VAL A 7 -2.64 -11.81 3.63
CA VAL A 7 -1.92 -11.45 2.41
C VAL A 7 -2.81 -10.55 1.56
N TYR A 8 -2.53 -9.24 1.60
CA TYR A 8 -3.18 -8.25 0.76
C TYR A 8 -2.54 -8.26 -0.63
N ARG A 9 -3.31 -8.60 -1.66
CA ARG A 9 -2.84 -8.64 -3.06
C ARG A 9 -3.74 -7.80 -3.94
N ASP A 10 -3.13 -7.30 -5.02
CA ASP A 10 -3.86 -6.63 -6.10
C ASP A 10 -4.71 -7.60 -6.92
N LYS A 11 -5.34 -7.11 -8.01
CA LYS A 11 -6.13 -7.92 -8.95
C LYS A 11 -5.17 -8.86 -9.71
N GLY A 12 -4.62 -9.84 -9.02
CA GLY A 12 -3.65 -10.79 -9.52
C GLY A 12 -4.24 -11.69 -10.60
N TYR A 13 -3.36 -12.38 -11.31
CA TYR A 13 -3.75 -13.49 -12.18
C TYR A 13 -4.58 -14.51 -11.39
N PHE A 14 -5.58 -15.08 -12.07
CA PHE A 14 -6.39 -16.15 -11.53
C PHE A 14 -5.48 -17.30 -11.06
N GLU A 15 -5.90 -17.99 -9.99
CA GLU A 15 -5.36 -19.30 -9.56
C GLU A 15 -4.15 -19.34 -8.60
N VAL A 16 -3.55 -18.21 -8.21
CA VAL A 16 -2.51 -18.25 -7.16
C VAL A 16 -3.12 -18.12 -5.77
N ALA A 17 -3.47 -19.25 -5.15
CA ALA A 17 -3.89 -19.29 -3.76
C ALA A 17 -2.81 -18.70 -2.83
N ALA A 18 -3.23 -17.87 -1.87
CA ALA A 18 -2.32 -17.41 -0.83
C ALA A 18 -2.05 -18.55 0.16
N LYS A 19 -0.80 -18.72 0.63
CA LYS A 19 -0.49 -19.70 1.70
C LYS A 19 -1.05 -19.30 3.08
N GLY A 20 -1.55 -18.06 3.22
CA GLY A 20 -2.17 -17.49 4.42
C GLY A 20 -3.60 -17.01 4.14
N PHE A 21 -4.15 -16.14 5.00
CA PHE A 21 -5.51 -15.61 4.80
C PHE A 21 -5.55 -14.70 3.55
N ALA A 22 -6.32 -15.12 2.55
CA ALA A 22 -6.37 -14.45 1.25
C ALA A 22 -7.19 -13.15 1.29
N ALA A 23 -6.51 -12.01 1.41
CA ALA A 23 -7.08 -10.67 1.21
C ALA A 23 -6.74 -10.14 -0.19
N THR A 24 -6.95 -10.99 -1.20
CA THR A 24 -6.74 -10.63 -2.62
C THR A 24 -7.99 -9.96 -3.17
N MET A 25 -7.81 -8.82 -3.86
CA MET A 25 -8.91 -8.14 -4.54
C MET A 25 -9.43 -8.97 -5.72
N GLN A 26 -10.75 -9.05 -5.86
CA GLN A 26 -11.37 -9.75 -6.97
C GLN A 26 -11.46 -8.87 -8.21
N ARG A 27 -11.24 -9.48 -9.38
CA ARG A 27 -11.28 -8.81 -10.68
C ARG A 27 -12.63 -9.07 -11.35
N ALA A 28 -13.23 -8.02 -11.93
CA ALA A 28 -14.35 -8.16 -12.84
C ALA A 28 -13.86 -8.78 -14.16
N VAL A 29 -14.59 -9.76 -14.69
CA VAL A 29 -14.25 -10.46 -15.94
C VAL A 29 -15.32 -10.18 -16.98
N ARG A 30 -14.98 -10.28 -18.28
CA ARG A 30 -15.97 -10.15 -19.37
C ARG A 30 -17.11 -11.14 -19.15
N GLY A 31 -18.35 -10.65 -19.11
CA GLY A 31 -19.55 -11.45 -18.84
C GLY A 31 -19.80 -11.81 -17.37
N LYS A 32 -18.90 -11.42 -16.44
CA LYS A 32 -19.08 -11.64 -15.00
C LYS A 32 -18.61 -10.40 -14.20
N PRO A 33 -19.47 -9.38 -14.08
CA PRO A 33 -19.18 -8.22 -13.23
C PRO A 33 -19.11 -8.63 -11.75
N LEU A 34 -18.48 -7.79 -10.93
CA LEU A 34 -18.44 -7.99 -9.48
C LEU A 34 -19.82 -7.75 -8.88
N ASN A 35 -20.22 -8.62 -7.96
CA ASN A 35 -21.40 -8.39 -7.15
C ASN A 35 -21.11 -7.36 -6.03
N ILE A 36 -22.16 -6.81 -5.42
CA ILE A 36 -22.06 -5.77 -4.39
C ILE A 36 -21.16 -6.19 -3.22
N ARG A 37 -21.25 -7.44 -2.76
CA ARG A 37 -20.42 -7.95 -1.64
C ARG A 37 -18.94 -7.99 -2.03
N GLN A 38 -18.64 -8.33 -3.28
CA GLN A 38 -17.28 -8.35 -3.80
C GLN A 38 -16.71 -6.94 -3.94
N ILE A 39 -17.55 -5.98 -4.36
CA ILE A 39 -17.18 -4.55 -4.40
C ILE A 39 -16.86 -4.06 -2.98
N MET A 40 -17.77 -4.22 -2.03
CA MET A 40 -17.54 -3.82 -0.64
C MET A 40 -16.31 -4.50 0.00
N ARG A 41 -16.07 -5.77 -0.32
CA ARG A 41 -14.85 -6.49 0.10
C ARG A 41 -13.60 -5.84 -0.48
N ASN A 42 -13.60 -5.54 -1.78
CA ASN A 42 -12.49 -4.90 -2.47
C ASN A 42 -12.22 -3.50 -1.92
N ASP A 43 -13.25 -2.72 -1.63
CA ASP A 43 -13.12 -1.38 -1.06
C ASP A 43 -12.49 -1.44 0.33
N ARG A 44 -12.93 -2.37 1.19
CA ARG A 44 -12.30 -2.59 2.50
C ARG A 44 -10.82 -2.96 2.37
N ILE A 45 -10.47 -3.83 1.41
CA ILE A 45 -9.08 -4.21 1.14
C ILE A 45 -8.27 -3.00 0.63
N SER A 46 -8.87 -2.17 -0.22
CA SER A 46 -8.25 -0.93 -0.74
C SER A 46 -7.94 0.05 0.39
N VAL A 47 -8.87 0.27 1.31
CA VAL A 47 -8.67 1.14 2.49
C VAL A 47 -7.51 0.66 3.36
N GLN A 48 -7.39 -0.65 3.59
CA GLN A 48 -6.29 -1.23 4.35
C GLN A 48 -4.92 -1.08 3.64
N ARG A 49 -4.91 -1.06 2.29
CA ARG A 49 -3.69 -0.93 1.47
C ARG A 49 -3.23 0.50 1.24
N MET A 50 -4.16 1.45 1.18
CA MET A 50 -3.89 2.86 0.88
C MET A 50 -2.73 3.50 1.67
N PRO A 51 -2.59 3.29 3.00
CA PRO A 51 -1.50 3.90 3.76
C PRO A 51 -0.12 3.50 3.23
N CYS A 52 0.06 2.21 2.91
CA CYS A 52 1.32 1.67 2.41
C CYS A 52 1.63 2.15 1.00
N GLU A 53 0.63 2.17 0.11
CA GLU A 53 0.79 2.63 -1.27
C GLU A 53 1.07 4.13 -1.36
N ARG A 54 0.43 4.94 -0.51
CA ARG A 54 0.68 6.39 -0.45
C ARG A 54 2.12 6.68 -0.05
N VAL A 55 2.64 6.01 0.97
CA VAL A 55 4.03 6.17 1.40
C VAL A 55 5.00 5.75 0.28
N TYR A 56 4.71 4.64 -0.40
CA TYR A 56 5.52 4.17 -1.52
C TYR A 56 5.52 5.16 -2.69
N ALA A 57 4.35 5.66 -3.10
CA ALA A 57 4.20 6.61 -4.21
C ALA A 57 4.91 7.94 -3.93
N VAL A 58 4.79 8.47 -2.71
CA VAL A 58 5.52 9.69 -2.29
C VAL A 58 7.03 9.44 -2.33
N THR A 59 7.50 8.33 -1.78
CA THR A 59 8.93 7.99 -1.76
C THR A 59 9.50 7.85 -3.18
N LYS A 60 8.78 7.17 -4.07
CA LYS A 60 9.22 6.95 -5.45
C LYS A 60 9.06 8.19 -6.33
N GLY A 61 7.97 8.93 -6.19
CA GLY A 61 7.62 10.06 -7.07
C GLY A 61 8.29 11.36 -6.66
N VAL A 62 8.22 11.73 -5.39
CA VAL A 62 8.76 13.01 -4.89
C VAL A 62 10.27 12.91 -4.69
N PHE A 63 10.73 11.84 -4.05
CA PHE A 63 12.16 11.69 -3.74
C PHE A 63 12.95 10.99 -4.86
N LYS A 64 12.28 10.52 -5.92
CA LYS A 64 12.88 9.74 -7.04
C LYS A 64 13.77 8.59 -6.59
N ALA A 65 13.60 8.13 -5.36
CA ALA A 65 14.59 7.30 -4.72
C ALA A 65 14.14 5.85 -4.72
N GLY A 66 14.81 5.05 -5.56
CA GLY A 66 14.44 3.67 -5.84
C GLY A 66 14.52 2.73 -4.63
N LYS A 67 15.44 3.01 -3.70
CA LYS A 67 15.70 2.29 -2.46
C LYS A 67 16.14 3.31 -1.39
N VAL A 68 15.21 3.89 -0.64
CA VAL A 68 15.57 4.59 0.61
C VAL A 68 15.23 3.66 1.76
N MET A 69 16.18 3.45 2.68
CA MET A 69 15.84 2.85 3.96
C MET A 69 14.78 3.73 4.63
N VAL A 70 13.63 3.15 4.97
CA VAL A 70 12.50 3.84 5.63
C VAL A 70 12.98 4.67 6.84
N THR A 71 14.03 4.20 7.52
CA THR A 71 14.72 4.89 8.62
C THR A 71 15.30 6.25 8.22
N ALA A 72 15.95 6.36 7.06
CA ALA A 72 16.55 7.60 6.57
C ALA A 72 15.47 8.61 6.13
N PHE A 73 14.37 8.13 5.56
CA PHE A 73 13.22 8.99 5.24
C PHE A 73 12.61 9.60 6.52
N CYS A 74 12.35 8.78 7.54
CA CYS A 74 11.83 9.26 8.82
C CYS A 74 12.79 10.22 9.52
N PHE A 75 14.10 9.95 9.48
CA PHE A 75 15.11 10.83 10.06
C PHE A 75 15.16 12.19 9.35
N ASN A 76 15.18 12.19 8.01
CA ASN A 76 15.17 13.42 7.22
C ASN A 76 13.87 14.22 7.42
N LEU A 77 12.72 13.56 7.54
CA LEU A 77 11.46 14.23 7.84
C LEU A 77 11.44 14.84 9.25
N HIS A 78 12.01 14.14 10.25
CA HIS A 78 12.16 14.64 11.61
C HIS A 78 13.15 15.83 11.70
N GLN A 79 14.28 15.75 10.99
CA GLN A 79 15.25 16.84 10.82
C GLN A 79 14.60 18.07 10.17
N MET A 80 13.89 17.90 9.05
CA MET A 80 13.16 18.99 8.40
C MET A 80 12.11 19.62 9.32
N ARG A 81 11.37 18.80 10.07
CA ARG A 81 10.34 19.28 11.01
C ARG A 81 10.94 20.02 12.20
N THR A 82 12.13 19.61 12.66
CA THR A 82 12.88 20.32 13.72
C THR A 82 13.49 21.63 13.21
N LEU A 83 14.01 21.66 11.97
CA LEU A 83 14.51 22.89 11.32
C LEU A 83 13.40 23.91 11.07
N LYS A 84 12.22 23.47 10.62
CA LYS A 84 11.03 24.33 10.46
C LYS A 84 10.52 24.86 11.80
N ARG A 85 10.52 24.05 12.87
CA ARG A 85 10.23 24.52 14.24
C ARG A 85 11.22 25.59 14.73
N LYS A 86 12.49 25.47 14.33
CA LYS A 86 13.54 26.44 14.63
C LYS A 86 13.55 27.67 13.70
N LYS A 87 12.61 27.76 12.73
CA LYS A 87 12.52 28.82 11.72
C LYS A 87 13.81 29.01 10.89
N VAL A 88 14.58 27.94 10.70
CA VAL A 88 15.81 27.97 9.89
C VAL A 88 15.48 27.80 8.40
N VAL A 89 14.31 27.23 8.10
CA VAL A 89 13.81 26.97 6.75
C VAL A 89 12.31 27.30 6.76
N ASP A 90 11.83 28.01 5.73
CA ASP A 90 10.47 28.54 5.64
C ASP A 90 9.34 27.48 5.57
#